data_AF-A0A952CR99-F1
#
_entry.id   AF-A0A952CR99-F1
#
_cell.length_a   1.000
_cell.length_b   1.000
_cell.length_c   1.000
_cell.angle_alpha   90.00
_cell.angle_beta   90.00
_cell.angle_gamma   90.00
#
_symmetry.space_group_name_H-M   'P 1'
#
loop_
_entity.id
_entity.type
_entity.pdbx_description
1 polymer ?
#
loop_
_entity_poly.entity_id
_entity_poly.type
_entity_poly.pdbx_seq_one_letter_code
_entity_poly.pdbx_strand_id
1 'polypeptide(L)'
;MYRTERQPAWQRDLTWASALALAAALAAGVVLFSLAQLSGPRAGVDLVRGVLEVTLLPGAGGTGVGVKTLTQYRAGEPLMLLPGLEVYADATEIPDFTVEAAVSRGAGVLSDKLVTAGQAALLAAATNPELRRQLDIALAGPVVELVTADVARELLPAGLDDGTRLADWPAQAAANPGERVQPIVGVFLTFPPRELQGASNREIGNAVVAGLAAQVMDGGLDRALALVTNDNLRARLTRAVDTRARAQLHELFAAILSGHVAEMAVRLEEAKAVLAGARSDGAGGLSGLLPAASLAGLTAEQADALVVRTLAERAYEGGGALAAAQLTRADQAQRVRAVAPLVDAFAAPAHGRYLGLTYLAGIVAVLLAALVVGFSRGLMRLVNPGLAVLLAAAPGAYLLDRLRLWVNPDAALPVGAAAEGVPAALGGLAAYLLARLPADAVLVPLRNHVALLLFGASLVVLALVAWLLRGLRPRRRGFR
;
A
#
# COMPACT_ATOMS: atom_id res chain seq x y z
N MET A 1 -40.87 -58.43 -18.81
CA MET A 1 -40.04 -57.68 -19.78
C MET A 1 -40.81 -56.46 -20.24
N TYR A 2 -40.60 -55.28 -19.62
CA TYR A 2 -41.20 -54.03 -20.10
C TYR A 2 -40.27 -53.41 -21.13
N ARG A 3 -40.80 -53.10 -22.33
CA ARG A 3 -40.12 -52.31 -23.37
C ARG A 3 -39.73 -50.96 -22.76
N THR A 4 -38.48 -50.83 -22.32
CA THR A 4 -37.85 -49.54 -22.15
C THR A 4 -37.72 -48.93 -23.54
N GLU A 5 -38.40 -47.83 -23.81
CA GLU A 5 -38.02 -46.94 -24.91
C GLU A 5 -36.50 -46.76 -24.84
N ARG A 6 -35.79 -47.30 -25.83
CA ARG A 6 -34.34 -47.20 -25.90
C ARG A 6 -34.02 -45.72 -25.97
N GLN A 7 -33.35 -45.19 -24.94
CA GLN A 7 -32.78 -43.85 -25.02
C GLN A 7 -31.94 -43.77 -26.29
N PRO A 8 -32.15 -42.76 -27.15
CA PRO A 8 -31.35 -42.61 -28.35
C PRO A 8 -29.87 -42.42 -27.95
N ALA A 9 -28.95 -43.04 -28.71
CA ALA A 9 -27.54 -43.11 -28.34
C ALA A 9 -26.93 -41.72 -28.04
N TRP A 10 -27.26 -40.72 -28.86
CA TRP A 10 -26.81 -39.34 -28.68
C TRP A 10 -27.21 -38.74 -27.32
N GLN A 11 -28.38 -39.07 -26.77
CA GLN A 11 -28.82 -38.57 -25.46
C GLN A 11 -28.01 -39.19 -24.32
N ARG A 12 -27.66 -40.48 -24.45
CA ARG A 12 -26.80 -41.18 -23.49
C ARG A 12 -25.38 -40.61 -23.52
N ASP A 13 -24.84 -40.39 -24.71
CA ASP A 13 -23.49 -39.87 -24.91
C ASP A 13 -23.39 -38.43 -24.39
N LEU A 14 -24.41 -37.59 -24.64
CA LEU A 14 -24.49 -36.24 -24.10
C LEU A 14 -24.56 -36.22 -22.56
N THR A 15 -25.29 -37.17 -21.95
CA THR A 15 -25.37 -37.30 -20.49
C THR A 15 -24.01 -37.66 -19.89
N TRP A 16 -23.29 -38.60 -20.52
CA TRP A 16 -21.95 -39.00 -20.08
C TRP A 16 -20.92 -37.89 -20.26
N ALA A 17 -20.89 -37.25 -21.43
CA ALA A 17 -19.99 -36.13 -21.69
C ALA A 17 -20.23 -34.98 -20.71
N SER A 18 -21.51 -34.64 -20.45
CA SER A 18 -21.87 -33.61 -19.47
C SER A 18 -21.50 -34.01 -18.04
N ALA A 19 -21.61 -35.29 -17.68
CA ALA A 19 -21.22 -35.77 -16.36
C ALA A 19 -19.70 -35.76 -16.14
N LEU A 20 -18.91 -36.10 -17.15
CA LEU A 20 -17.44 -35.98 -17.11
C LEU A 20 -16.99 -34.51 -17.04
N ALA A 21 -17.60 -33.65 -17.85
CA ALA A 21 -17.36 -32.21 -17.79
C ALA A 21 -17.76 -31.63 -16.43
N LEU A 22 -18.87 -32.09 -15.85
CA LEU A 22 -19.31 -31.69 -14.51
C LEU A 22 -18.28 -32.12 -13.46
N ALA A 23 -17.77 -33.35 -13.53
CA ALA A 23 -16.75 -33.83 -12.62
C ALA A 23 -15.46 -32.99 -12.70
N ALA A 24 -15.01 -32.66 -13.91
CA ALA A 24 -13.85 -31.80 -14.11
C ALA A 24 -14.07 -30.37 -13.58
N ALA A 25 -15.25 -29.78 -13.86
CA ALA A 25 -15.61 -28.45 -13.39
C ALA A 25 -15.69 -28.38 -11.85
N LEU A 26 -16.26 -29.42 -11.21
CA LEU A 26 -16.33 -29.53 -9.76
C LEU A 26 -14.94 -29.74 -9.13
N ALA A 27 -14.09 -30.56 -9.74
CA ALA A 27 -12.72 -30.77 -9.28
C ALA A 27 -11.89 -29.48 -9.35
N ALA A 28 -11.98 -28.74 -10.46
CA ALA A 28 -11.36 -27.42 -10.57
C ALA A 28 -11.96 -26.43 -9.57
N GLY A 29 -13.28 -26.41 -9.43
CA GLY A 29 -14.00 -25.53 -8.52
C GLY A 29 -13.64 -25.74 -7.05
N VAL A 30 -13.53 -26.98 -6.58
CA VAL A 30 -13.17 -27.28 -5.19
C VAL A 30 -11.70 -26.92 -4.90
N VAL A 31 -10.80 -27.07 -5.87
CA VAL A 31 -9.41 -26.62 -5.75
C VAL A 31 -9.36 -25.09 -5.66
N LEU A 32 -10.02 -24.38 -6.59
CA LEU A 32 -10.08 -22.92 -6.61
C LEU A 32 -10.73 -22.34 -5.34
N PHE A 33 -11.80 -22.98 -4.85
CA PHE A 33 -12.46 -22.58 -3.61
C PHE A 33 -11.57 -22.77 -2.39
N SER A 34 -10.78 -23.86 -2.37
CA SER A 34 -9.81 -24.11 -1.31
C SER A 34 -8.68 -23.09 -1.35
N LEU A 35 -8.16 -22.78 -2.55
CA LEU A 35 -7.17 -21.73 -2.74
C LEU A 35 -7.71 -20.35 -2.32
N ALA A 36 -8.97 -20.04 -2.60
CA ALA A 36 -9.61 -18.81 -2.16
C ALA A 36 -9.70 -18.70 -0.63
N GLN A 37 -10.05 -19.79 0.07
CA GLN A 37 -10.04 -19.80 1.54
C GLN A 37 -8.63 -19.64 2.10
N LEU A 38 -7.65 -20.31 1.49
CA LEU A 38 -6.26 -20.26 1.91
C LEU A 38 -5.59 -18.91 1.63
N SER A 39 -5.99 -18.18 0.60
CA SER A 39 -5.51 -16.82 0.31
C SER A 39 -6.30 -15.72 1.02
N GLY A 40 -7.20 -16.07 1.95
CA GLY A 40 -7.90 -15.07 2.77
C GLY A 40 -6.96 -14.32 3.73
N PRO A 41 -7.40 -13.21 4.36
CA PRO A 41 -6.51 -12.32 5.12
C PRO A 41 -5.73 -12.95 6.28
N ARG A 42 -6.30 -13.99 6.92
CA ARG A 42 -5.61 -14.71 8.00
C ARG A 42 -4.74 -15.84 7.46
N ALA A 43 -5.36 -16.78 6.75
CA ALA A 43 -4.68 -17.97 6.23
C ALA A 43 -3.57 -17.63 5.20
N GLY A 44 -3.77 -16.57 4.41
CA GLY A 44 -2.82 -16.12 3.40
C GLY A 44 -1.55 -15.55 4.02
N VAL A 45 -1.68 -14.74 5.07
CA VAL A 45 -0.53 -14.23 5.84
C VAL A 45 0.24 -15.39 6.48
N ASP A 46 -0.45 -16.36 7.08
CA ASP A 46 0.21 -17.52 7.70
C ASP A 46 0.95 -18.42 6.68
N LEU A 47 0.38 -18.60 5.49
CA LEU A 47 1.04 -19.31 4.38
C LEU A 47 2.25 -18.57 3.85
N VAL A 48 2.12 -17.27 3.58
CA VAL A 48 3.23 -16.42 3.13
C VAL A 48 4.34 -16.39 4.18
N ARG A 49 3.97 -16.34 5.47
CA ARG A 49 4.91 -16.43 6.59
C ARG A 49 5.67 -17.75 6.57
N GLY A 50 5.01 -18.90 6.49
CA GLY A 50 5.69 -20.20 6.45
C GLY A 50 6.66 -20.34 5.26
N VAL A 51 6.27 -19.80 4.11
CA VAL A 51 7.12 -19.74 2.90
C VAL A 51 8.36 -18.85 3.13
N LEU A 52 8.19 -17.68 3.75
CA LEU A 52 9.29 -16.76 4.07
C LEU A 52 10.19 -17.31 5.19
N GLU A 53 9.64 -17.98 6.21
CA GLU A 53 10.40 -18.63 7.28
C GLU A 53 11.35 -19.69 6.68
N VAL A 54 10.85 -20.57 5.82
CA VAL A 54 11.69 -21.56 5.12
C VAL A 54 12.78 -20.89 4.27
N THR A 55 12.44 -19.79 3.61
CA THR A 55 13.33 -19.13 2.65
C THR A 55 14.44 -18.32 3.33
N LEU A 56 14.12 -17.68 4.45
CA LEU A 56 14.99 -16.74 5.17
C LEU A 56 15.66 -17.36 6.40
N LEU A 57 15.03 -18.35 7.04
CA LEU A 57 15.49 -19.00 8.26
C LEU A 57 15.52 -20.54 8.09
N PRO A 58 16.37 -21.10 7.23
CA PRO A 58 16.37 -22.53 6.92
C PRO A 58 16.82 -23.45 8.08
N GLY A 59 17.16 -22.94 9.27
CA GLY A 59 17.49 -23.76 10.44
C GLY A 59 17.90 -22.94 11.68
N ALA A 60 18.00 -23.62 12.84
CA ALA A 60 18.50 -23.02 14.09
C ALA A 60 20.00 -22.69 13.94
N GLY A 61 20.33 -21.40 13.86
CA GLY A 61 21.70 -20.91 13.64
C GLY A 61 21.91 -20.13 12.32
N GLY A 62 20.82 -19.79 11.60
CA GLY A 62 20.90 -18.92 10.42
C GLY A 62 21.39 -17.49 10.74
N THR A 63 22.05 -16.86 9.78
CA THR A 63 22.38 -15.44 9.83
C THR A 63 21.10 -14.61 9.83
N GLY A 64 20.85 -13.80 10.87
CA GLY A 64 19.59 -13.03 11.06
C GLY A 64 19.12 -12.24 9.82
N VAL A 65 17.82 -11.95 9.73
CA VAL A 65 17.21 -11.37 8.52
C VAL A 65 17.58 -9.89 8.38
N GLY A 66 18.18 -9.50 7.25
CA GLY A 66 18.53 -8.10 7.00
C GLY A 66 17.41 -7.36 6.24
N VAL A 67 16.85 -6.30 6.81
CA VAL A 67 15.77 -5.48 6.21
C VAL A 67 16.25 -4.03 6.00
N LYS A 68 15.70 -3.33 5.00
CA LYS A 68 16.05 -1.94 4.69
C LYS A 68 15.52 -1.02 5.77
N THR A 69 16.39 -0.11 6.21
CA THR A 69 16.03 1.07 6.98
C THR A 69 15.82 2.27 6.06
N LEU A 70 14.89 3.13 6.43
CA LEU A 70 14.73 4.49 5.92
C LEU A 70 15.94 5.40 6.26
N THR A 71 16.96 4.94 6.97
CA THR A 71 18.16 5.72 7.34
C THR A 71 19.46 4.98 7.01
N GLN A 72 20.30 5.64 6.20
CA GLN A 72 21.71 5.31 6.00
C GLN A 72 22.59 6.24 6.86
N TYR A 73 22.17 6.55 8.09
CA TYR A 73 22.93 7.48 8.93
C TYR A 73 24.28 6.86 9.34
N ARG A 74 25.38 7.52 9.00
CA ARG A 74 26.74 7.15 9.44
C ARG A 74 27.21 8.13 10.50
N ALA A 75 27.86 7.62 11.54
CA ALA A 75 28.45 8.43 12.58
C ALA A 75 29.40 9.48 11.98
N GLY A 76 29.17 10.76 12.32
CA GLY A 76 29.96 11.89 11.82
C GLY A 76 29.40 12.59 10.57
N GLU A 77 28.39 12.02 9.90
CA GLU A 77 27.70 12.70 8.79
C GLU A 77 26.51 13.54 9.30
N PRO A 78 26.10 14.60 8.58
CA PRO A 78 24.90 15.35 8.90
C PRO A 78 23.65 14.50 8.62
N LEU A 79 22.68 14.53 9.53
CA LEU A 79 21.41 13.83 9.39
C LEU A 79 20.41 14.67 8.62
N MET A 80 19.93 14.19 7.48
CA MET A 80 18.75 14.78 6.84
C MET A 80 17.51 14.49 7.69
N LEU A 81 16.91 15.54 8.26
CA LEU A 81 15.83 15.44 9.26
C LEU A 81 14.55 14.84 8.69
N LEU A 82 14.25 15.09 7.41
CA LEU A 82 13.14 14.48 6.69
C LEU A 82 13.58 14.09 5.28
N PRO A 83 13.31 12.86 4.80
CA PRO A 83 13.64 12.45 3.44
C PRO A 83 13.06 13.39 2.38
N GLY A 84 13.95 13.89 1.54
CA GLY A 84 13.59 14.78 0.45
C GLY A 84 13.23 16.19 0.89
N LEU A 85 13.60 16.60 2.09
CA LEU A 85 13.66 17.99 2.51
C LEU A 85 15.12 18.34 2.78
N GLU A 86 15.66 19.38 2.15
CA GLU A 86 17.06 19.84 2.30
C GLU A 86 17.32 20.48 3.68
N VAL A 87 17.04 19.76 4.75
CA VAL A 87 17.14 20.22 6.13
C VAL A 87 17.93 19.20 6.93
N TYR A 88 19.04 19.65 7.51
CA TYR A 88 20.02 18.79 8.15
C TYR A 88 20.20 19.14 9.63
N ALA A 89 20.58 18.15 10.42
CA ALA A 89 21.13 18.30 11.76
C ALA A 89 22.58 17.82 11.77
N ASP A 90 23.48 18.63 12.30
CA ASP A 90 24.89 18.28 12.37
C ASP A 90 25.13 17.17 13.37
N ALA A 91 26.17 16.36 13.15
CA ALA A 91 26.48 15.20 13.99
C ALA A 91 26.62 15.54 15.50
N THR A 92 27.08 16.75 15.81
CA THR A 92 27.22 17.25 17.19
C THR A 92 25.90 17.69 17.82
N GLU A 93 24.90 18.05 17.02
CA GLU A 93 23.59 18.51 17.51
C GLU A 93 22.63 17.35 17.76
N ILE A 94 22.76 16.25 17.00
CA ILE A 94 21.85 15.09 17.03
C ILE A 94 21.56 14.55 18.44
N PRO A 95 22.53 14.41 19.37
CA PRO A 95 22.26 13.88 20.71
C PRO A 95 21.17 14.65 21.47
N ASP A 96 21.21 15.98 21.38
CA ASP A 96 20.30 16.89 22.10
C ASP A 96 19.11 17.35 21.23
N PHE A 97 19.07 16.92 19.97
CA PHE A 97 18.06 17.37 19.02
C PHE A 97 16.69 16.73 19.27
N THR A 98 15.66 17.57 19.47
CA THR A 98 14.28 17.11 19.68
C THR A 98 13.49 17.09 18.37
N VAL A 99 12.40 16.32 18.34
CA VAL A 99 11.51 16.24 17.17
C VAL A 99 10.83 17.58 16.91
N GLU A 100 10.44 18.28 17.96
CA GLU A 100 9.88 19.64 17.89
C GLU A 100 10.90 20.62 17.29
N ALA A 101 12.18 20.52 17.68
CA ALA A 101 13.25 21.31 17.10
C ALA A 101 13.47 20.98 15.61
N ALA A 102 13.29 19.73 15.20
CA ALA A 102 13.36 19.32 13.79
C ALA A 102 12.22 19.90 12.96
N VAL A 103 10.99 19.86 13.47
CA VAL A 103 9.82 20.48 12.82
C VAL A 103 10.03 21.98 12.71
N SER A 104 10.42 22.65 13.80
CA SER A 104 10.68 24.09 13.80
C SER A 104 11.82 24.46 12.85
N ARG A 105 12.92 23.70 12.81
CA ARG A 105 14.02 23.93 11.86
C ARG A 105 13.55 23.76 10.41
N GLY A 106 12.76 22.72 10.12
CA GLY A 106 12.18 22.50 8.80
C GLY A 106 11.28 23.64 8.36
N ALA A 107 10.38 24.07 9.24
CA ALA A 107 9.50 25.21 9.00
C ALA A 107 10.28 26.52 8.80
N GLY A 108 11.34 26.72 9.59
CA GLY A 108 12.27 27.84 9.46
C GLY A 108 12.90 27.90 8.07
N VAL A 109 13.50 26.79 7.61
CA VAL A 109 14.13 26.72 6.28
C VAL A 109 13.13 26.94 5.15
N LEU A 110 11.92 26.38 5.24
CA LEU A 110 10.87 26.60 4.23
C LEU A 110 10.44 28.07 4.21
N SER A 111 10.17 28.67 5.38
CA SER A 111 9.78 30.08 5.48
C SER A 111 10.88 31.01 4.95
N ASP A 112 12.14 30.71 5.23
CA ASP A 112 13.26 31.51 4.76
C ASP A 112 13.47 31.40 3.26
N LYS A 113 13.40 30.20 2.68
CA LYS A 113 13.51 30.01 1.22
C LYS A 113 12.40 30.76 0.47
N LEU A 114 11.18 30.77 0.99
CA LEU A 114 10.09 31.54 0.38
C LEU A 114 10.35 33.04 0.47
N VAL A 115 10.75 33.55 1.64
CA VAL A 115 10.99 34.98 1.85
C VAL A 115 12.18 35.48 1.04
N THR A 116 13.24 34.70 0.92
CA THR A 116 14.49 35.12 0.26
C THR A 116 14.46 34.90 -1.25
N ALA A 117 13.85 33.81 -1.73
CA ALA A 117 13.98 33.37 -3.12
C ALA A 117 12.67 32.95 -3.80
N GLY A 118 11.53 33.06 -3.10
CA GLY A 118 10.19 32.82 -3.67
C GLY A 118 9.77 31.35 -3.73
N GLN A 119 8.63 31.12 -4.39
CA GLN A 119 7.93 29.83 -4.46
C GLN A 119 8.79 28.73 -5.10
N ALA A 120 9.48 29.03 -6.20
CA ALA A 120 10.30 28.06 -6.91
C ALA A 120 11.43 27.51 -6.02
N ALA A 121 12.06 28.37 -5.20
CA ALA A 121 13.12 27.97 -4.28
C ALA A 121 12.60 27.14 -3.10
N LEU A 122 11.42 27.48 -2.57
CA LEU A 122 10.74 26.67 -1.57
C LEU A 122 10.45 25.26 -2.10
N LEU A 123 9.87 25.16 -3.30
CA LEU A 123 9.51 23.88 -3.91
C LEU A 123 10.75 23.06 -4.32
N ALA A 124 11.85 23.71 -4.69
CA ALA A 124 13.11 23.04 -4.98
C ALA A 124 13.70 22.36 -3.74
N ALA A 125 13.46 22.89 -2.54
CA ALA A 125 13.94 22.33 -1.29
C ALA A 125 13.19 21.05 -0.86
N ALA A 126 12.01 20.81 -1.44
CA ALA A 126 11.19 19.63 -1.20
C ALA A 126 11.20 18.71 -2.44
N THR A 127 12.07 17.71 -2.42
CA THR A 127 12.12 16.62 -3.43
C THR A 127 11.17 15.47 -3.12
N ASN A 128 10.60 15.41 -1.90
CA ASN A 128 9.55 14.46 -1.55
C ASN A 128 8.23 14.82 -2.28
N PRO A 129 7.64 13.89 -3.07
CA PRO A 129 6.48 14.19 -3.90
C PRO A 129 5.19 14.45 -3.11
N GLU A 130 5.06 13.90 -1.90
CA GLU A 130 3.90 14.15 -1.03
C GLU A 130 3.99 15.54 -0.41
N LEU A 131 5.13 15.84 0.23
CA LEU A 131 5.38 17.14 0.83
C LEU A 131 5.30 18.26 -0.21
N ARG A 132 5.88 18.05 -1.39
CA ARG A 132 5.82 19.01 -2.50
C ARG A 132 4.38 19.31 -2.90
N ARG A 133 3.50 18.30 -2.97
CA ARG A 133 2.09 18.51 -3.29
C ARG A 133 1.37 19.33 -2.23
N GLN A 134 1.65 19.08 -0.95
CA GLN A 134 1.06 19.84 0.15
C GLN A 134 1.52 21.30 0.13
N LEU A 135 2.81 21.53 -0.17
CA LEU A 135 3.36 22.87 -0.36
C LEU A 135 2.74 23.57 -1.57
N ASP A 136 2.59 22.88 -2.70
CA ASP A 136 1.90 23.43 -3.89
C ASP A 136 0.45 23.86 -3.57
N ILE A 137 -0.30 23.06 -2.80
CA ILE A 137 -1.66 23.41 -2.36
C ILE A 137 -1.64 24.65 -1.46
N ALA A 138 -0.70 24.72 -0.52
CA ALA A 138 -0.56 25.88 0.37
C ALA A 138 -0.18 27.16 -0.40
N LEU A 139 0.68 27.03 -1.41
CA LEU A 139 1.10 28.11 -2.31
C LEU A 139 -0.02 28.60 -3.24
N ALA A 140 -1.00 27.76 -3.54
CA ALA A 140 -2.14 28.13 -4.39
C ALA A 140 -3.17 29.04 -3.68
N GLY A 141 -3.11 29.20 -2.36
CA GLY A 141 -4.07 30.04 -1.63
C GLY A 141 -3.55 30.52 -0.28
N PRO A 142 -3.52 29.67 0.75
CA PRO A 142 -3.25 30.08 2.13
C PRO A 142 -1.98 30.94 2.32
N VAL A 143 -0.88 30.58 1.66
CA VAL A 143 0.38 31.30 1.74
C VAL A 143 0.28 32.68 1.09
N VAL A 144 -0.34 32.76 -0.09
CA VAL A 144 -0.48 34.02 -0.84
C VAL A 144 -1.38 34.99 -0.08
N GLU A 145 -2.50 34.49 0.47
CA GLU A 145 -3.43 35.28 1.27
C GLU A 145 -2.74 35.85 2.52
N LEU A 146 -1.95 35.03 3.22
CA LEU A 146 -1.21 35.41 4.42
C LEU A 146 -0.17 36.50 4.12
N VAL A 147 0.67 36.30 3.10
CA VAL A 147 1.68 37.29 2.70
C VAL A 147 1.00 38.60 2.26
N THR A 148 -0.07 38.49 1.46
CA THR A 148 -0.82 39.68 1.00
C THR A 148 -1.44 40.43 2.17
N ALA A 149 -2.02 39.73 3.14
CA ALA A 149 -2.62 40.34 4.33
C ALA A 149 -1.60 41.08 5.20
N ASP A 150 -0.41 40.50 5.42
CA ASP A 150 0.63 41.15 6.22
C ASP A 150 1.26 42.35 5.50
N VAL A 151 1.47 42.25 4.18
CA VAL A 151 1.90 43.40 3.35
C VAL A 151 0.84 44.50 3.38
N ALA A 152 -0.45 44.16 3.25
CA ALA A 152 -1.55 45.12 3.33
C ALA A 152 -1.56 45.86 4.67
N ARG A 153 -1.39 45.12 5.77
CA ARG A 153 -1.42 45.68 7.13
C ARG A 153 -0.33 46.72 7.38
N GLU A 154 0.84 46.57 6.75
CA GLU A 154 1.95 47.52 6.90
C GLU A 154 1.91 48.67 5.88
N LEU A 155 1.50 48.39 4.64
CA LEU A 155 1.59 49.35 3.53
C LEU A 155 0.33 50.20 3.34
N LEU A 156 -0.88 49.67 3.57
CA LEU A 156 -2.11 50.44 3.38
C LEU A 156 -2.12 51.72 4.24
N PRO A 157 -1.88 51.65 5.57
CA PRO A 157 -1.87 52.85 6.42
C PRO A 157 -0.68 53.78 6.16
N ALA A 158 0.26 53.40 5.28
CA ALA A 158 1.39 54.21 4.88
C ALA A 158 1.05 55.13 3.69
N GLY A 159 -0.23 55.47 3.51
CA GLY A 159 -0.69 56.38 2.47
C GLY A 159 -1.12 55.72 1.16
N LEU A 160 -1.29 54.39 1.16
CA LEU A 160 -1.77 53.64 0.01
C LEU A 160 -3.29 53.52 -0.02
N ASP A 161 -3.98 53.63 1.13
CA ASP A 161 -5.45 53.53 1.19
C ASP A 161 -6.19 54.87 1.21
N ASP A 162 -5.54 55.95 1.63
CA ASP A 162 -6.09 57.30 1.69
C ASP A 162 -5.80 58.14 0.43
N GLY A 163 -4.86 57.68 -0.39
CA GLY A 163 -4.46 58.35 -1.63
C GLY A 163 -3.38 59.42 -1.48
N THR A 164 -2.81 59.61 -0.28
CA THR A 164 -1.74 60.57 -0.03
C THR A 164 -0.46 60.27 -0.83
N ARG A 165 -0.30 59.04 -1.32
CA ARG A 165 0.80 58.62 -2.20
C ARG A 165 0.37 58.27 -3.63
N LEU A 166 -0.86 58.59 -4.03
CA LEU A 166 -1.28 58.39 -5.42
C LEU A 166 -0.46 59.28 -6.34
N ALA A 167 0.06 58.68 -7.39
CA ALA A 167 0.60 59.41 -8.53
C ALA A 167 -0.56 59.94 -9.38
N ASP A 168 -0.30 60.99 -10.16
CA ASP A 168 -1.24 61.46 -11.19
C ASP A 168 -1.22 60.52 -12.40
N TRP A 169 -1.67 59.28 -12.17
CA TRP A 169 -1.77 58.24 -13.19
C TRP A 169 -2.78 58.57 -14.30
N PRO A 170 -3.88 59.34 -14.08
CA PRO A 170 -4.74 59.77 -15.18
C PRO A 170 -4.01 60.68 -16.17
N ALA A 171 -3.18 61.62 -15.67
CA ALA A 171 -2.34 62.44 -16.56
C ALA A 171 -1.30 61.59 -17.31
N GLN A 172 -0.70 60.58 -16.66
CA GLN A 172 0.21 59.63 -17.34
C GLN A 172 -0.50 58.87 -18.48
N ALA A 173 -1.73 58.38 -18.23
CA ALA A 173 -2.52 57.66 -19.24
C ALA A 173 -2.97 58.57 -20.40
N ALA A 174 -3.25 59.85 -20.11
CA ALA A 174 -3.60 60.84 -21.13
C ALA A 174 -2.38 61.22 -21.99
N ALA A 175 -1.19 61.31 -21.37
CA ALA A 175 0.06 61.62 -22.05
C ALA A 175 0.54 60.46 -22.94
N ASN A 176 0.37 59.21 -22.51
CA ASN A 176 0.79 58.01 -23.23
C ASN A 176 -0.37 57.00 -23.38
N PRO A 177 -1.29 57.21 -24.35
CA PRO A 177 -2.45 56.34 -24.53
C PRO A 177 -2.06 54.90 -24.85
N GLY A 178 -2.60 53.94 -24.07
CA GLY A 178 -2.37 52.50 -24.27
C GLY A 178 -1.19 51.92 -23.47
N GLU A 179 -0.36 52.76 -22.84
CA GLU A 179 0.71 52.30 -21.96
C GLU A 179 0.21 51.99 -20.54
N ARG A 180 0.97 51.17 -19.81
CA ARG A 180 0.71 50.88 -18.40
C ARG A 180 1.16 52.08 -17.56
N VAL A 181 0.43 52.39 -16.50
CA VAL A 181 0.69 53.56 -15.64
C VAL A 181 1.10 53.14 -14.24
N GLN A 182 1.87 54.01 -13.58
CA GLN A 182 2.26 53.83 -12.18
C GLN A 182 1.27 54.55 -11.26
N PRO A 183 0.48 53.85 -10.44
CA PRO A 183 -0.55 54.47 -9.61
C PRO A 183 -0.02 55.04 -8.29
N ILE A 184 1.11 54.55 -7.76
CA ILE A 184 1.65 54.96 -6.45
C ILE A 184 3.07 55.51 -6.59
N VAL A 185 3.30 56.70 -6.04
CA VAL A 185 4.62 57.33 -6.03
C VAL A 185 5.60 56.51 -5.20
N GLY A 186 6.76 56.22 -5.77
CA GLY A 186 7.82 55.44 -5.10
C GLY A 186 7.63 53.93 -5.14
N VAL A 187 6.64 53.42 -5.88
CA VAL A 187 6.44 51.99 -6.18
C VAL A 187 6.32 51.77 -7.69
N PHE A 188 7.31 51.15 -8.32
CA PHE A 188 7.44 50.89 -9.76
C PHE A 188 6.65 49.66 -10.21
N LEU A 189 5.38 49.56 -9.79
CA LEU A 189 4.43 48.61 -10.35
C LEU A 189 3.50 49.34 -11.31
N THR A 190 3.35 48.81 -12.53
CA THR A 190 2.52 49.42 -13.56
C THR A 190 1.28 48.59 -13.84
N PHE A 191 0.16 49.26 -14.06
CA PHE A 191 -1.14 48.62 -14.31
C PHE A 191 -1.76 49.17 -15.59
N PRO A 192 -2.56 48.38 -16.33
CA PRO A 192 -3.41 48.91 -17.39
C PRO A 192 -4.36 49.98 -16.84
N PRO A 193 -4.47 51.17 -17.47
CA PRO A 193 -5.36 52.23 -16.98
C PRO A 193 -6.81 51.79 -16.79
N ARG A 194 -7.28 50.85 -17.61
CA ARG A 194 -8.64 50.28 -17.52
C ARG A 194 -8.91 49.53 -16.22
N GLU A 195 -7.88 48.96 -15.58
CA GLU A 195 -8.01 48.27 -14.27
C GLU A 195 -8.13 49.26 -13.11
N LEU A 196 -7.66 50.50 -13.30
CA LEU A 196 -7.70 51.56 -12.28
C LEU A 196 -8.92 52.48 -12.45
N GLN A 197 -9.54 52.51 -13.63
CA GLN A 197 -10.70 53.35 -13.92
C GLN A 197 -11.90 52.94 -13.06
N GLY A 198 -12.41 53.89 -12.27
CA GLY A 198 -13.54 53.67 -11.36
C GLY A 198 -13.16 53.02 -10.02
N ALA A 199 -11.90 52.64 -9.81
CA ALA A 199 -11.39 52.14 -8.54
C ALA A 199 -11.18 53.30 -7.55
N SER A 200 -11.54 53.07 -6.29
CA SER A 200 -11.22 53.93 -5.15
C SER A 200 -9.73 53.89 -4.82
N ASN A 201 -9.24 54.90 -4.10
CA ASN A 201 -7.85 54.96 -3.63
C ASN A 201 -7.44 53.67 -2.89
N ARG A 202 -8.33 53.13 -2.06
CA ARG A 202 -8.14 51.89 -1.34
C ARG A 202 -8.04 50.67 -2.25
N GLU A 203 -8.87 50.59 -3.29
CA GLU A 203 -8.82 49.50 -4.27
C GLU A 203 -7.52 49.55 -5.08
N ILE A 204 -7.07 50.74 -5.47
CA ILE A 204 -5.76 50.95 -6.11
C ILE A 204 -4.62 50.53 -5.18
N GLY A 205 -4.67 50.94 -3.90
CA GLY A 205 -3.71 50.54 -2.88
C GLY A 205 -3.65 49.03 -2.68
N ASN A 206 -4.81 48.36 -2.62
CA ASN A 206 -4.91 46.90 -2.54
C ASN A 206 -4.32 46.21 -3.78
N ALA A 207 -4.54 46.76 -4.98
CA ALA A 207 -3.96 46.21 -6.21
C ALA A 207 -2.42 46.30 -6.20
N VAL A 208 -1.86 47.42 -5.73
CA VAL A 208 -0.41 47.58 -5.56
C VAL A 208 0.13 46.62 -4.52
N VAL A 209 -0.56 46.44 -3.38
CA VAL A 209 -0.19 45.47 -2.34
C VAL A 209 -0.18 44.04 -2.89
N ALA A 210 -1.24 43.64 -3.59
CA ALA A 210 -1.31 42.33 -4.23
C ALA A 210 -0.19 42.13 -5.27
N GLY A 211 0.13 43.18 -6.04
CA GLY A 211 1.25 43.16 -6.97
C GLY A 211 2.60 43.00 -6.27
N LEU A 212 2.84 43.69 -5.15
CA LEU A 212 4.07 43.55 -4.36
C LEU A 212 4.16 42.16 -3.71
N ALA A 213 3.06 41.66 -3.14
CA ALA A 213 2.99 40.32 -2.59
C ALA A 213 3.30 39.26 -3.68
N ALA A 214 2.74 39.42 -4.88
CA ALA A 214 3.06 38.53 -6.00
C ALA A 214 4.55 38.54 -6.37
N GLN A 215 5.25 39.68 -6.27
CA GLN A 215 6.69 39.75 -6.50
C GLN A 215 7.49 39.05 -5.40
N VAL A 216 7.04 39.15 -4.14
CA VAL A 216 7.60 38.36 -3.03
C VAL A 216 7.43 36.86 -3.30
N MET A 217 6.24 36.45 -3.74
CA MET A 217 5.97 35.05 -4.06
C MET A 217 6.82 34.57 -5.25
N ASP A 218 7.01 35.38 -6.30
CA ASP A 218 7.73 34.97 -7.51
C ASP A 218 9.26 34.94 -7.35
N GLY A 219 9.84 35.82 -6.54
CA GLY A 219 11.30 35.90 -6.41
C GLY A 219 11.83 36.45 -5.10
N GLY A 220 11.04 36.40 -4.03
CA GLY A 220 11.45 36.82 -2.70
C GLY A 220 11.36 38.32 -2.45
N LEU A 221 11.67 38.70 -1.22
CA LEU A 221 11.58 40.06 -0.71
C LEU A 221 12.45 41.04 -1.50
N ASP A 222 13.67 40.64 -1.87
CA ASP A 222 14.59 41.51 -2.62
C ASP A 222 14.02 41.94 -3.96
N ARG A 223 13.30 41.04 -4.65
CA ARG A 223 12.63 41.34 -5.90
C ARG A 223 11.50 42.36 -5.72
N ALA A 224 10.72 42.25 -4.66
CA ALA A 224 9.69 43.23 -4.35
C ALA A 224 10.30 44.58 -3.91
N LEU A 225 11.38 44.55 -3.13
CA LEU A 225 12.10 45.76 -2.71
C LEU A 225 12.75 46.51 -3.89
N ALA A 226 13.16 45.80 -4.94
CA ALA A 226 13.67 46.43 -6.16
C ALA A 226 12.64 47.33 -6.84
N LEU A 227 11.34 47.10 -6.61
CA LEU A 227 10.25 47.91 -7.14
C LEU A 227 9.86 49.06 -6.22
N VAL A 228 10.45 49.20 -5.04
CA VAL A 228 10.12 50.25 -4.07
C VAL A 228 11.34 51.14 -3.85
N THR A 229 11.26 52.42 -4.22
CA THR A 229 12.33 53.39 -4.00
C THR A 229 12.11 54.26 -2.78
N ASN A 230 10.90 54.34 -2.26
CA ASN A 230 10.63 55.09 -1.03
C ASN A 230 11.13 54.31 0.20
N ASP A 231 12.08 54.88 0.95
CA ASP A 231 12.70 54.21 2.10
C ASP A 231 11.71 53.79 3.20
N ASN A 232 10.67 54.60 3.45
CA ASN A 232 9.63 54.26 4.44
C ASN A 232 8.78 53.07 3.96
N LEU A 233 8.39 53.03 2.67
CA LEU A 233 7.70 51.87 2.10
C LEU A 233 8.59 50.63 2.07
N ARG A 234 9.87 50.76 1.74
CA ARG A 234 10.84 49.66 1.80
C ARG A 234 10.93 49.07 3.20
N ALA A 235 11.15 49.92 4.22
CA ALA A 235 11.26 49.47 5.61
C ALA A 235 9.98 48.77 6.11
N ARG A 236 8.80 49.26 5.70
CA ARG A 236 7.52 48.64 6.02
C ARG A 236 7.30 47.31 5.30
N LEU A 237 7.66 47.23 4.02
CA LEU A 237 7.60 45.98 3.25
C LEU A 237 8.55 44.92 3.85
N THR A 238 9.76 45.30 4.23
CA THR A 238 10.70 44.42 4.95
C THR A 238 10.07 43.94 6.26
N ARG A 239 9.52 44.83 7.08
CA ARG A 239 8.85 44.43 8.34
C ARG A 239 7.67 43.49 8.10
N ALA A 240 6.87 43.75 7.06
CA ALA A 240 5.72 42.93 6.71
C ALA A 240 6.14 41.50 6.37
N VAL A 241 7.14 41.35 5.51
CA VAL A 241 7.53 40.04 4.97
C VAL A 241 8.52 39.32 5.89
N ASP A 242 9.60 39.99 6.28
CA ASP A 242 10.75 39.39 6.96
C ASP A 242 10.48 39.11 8.45
N THR A 243 9.53 39.84 9.05
CA THR A 243 9.15 39.70 10.46
C THR A 243 7.79 39.04 10.63
N ARG A 244 6.71 39.65 10.11
CA ARG A 244 5.34 39.17 10.36
C ARG A 244 4.99 37.94 9.52
N ALA A 245 5.10 38.06 8.21
CA ALA A 245 4.74 36.97 7.31
C ALA A 245 5.65 35.77 7.57
N ARG A 246 6.97 35.96 7.70
CA ARG A 246 7.90 34.87 8.04
C ARG A 246 7.46 34.10 9.30
N ALA A 247 7.06 34.79 10.37
CA ALA A 247 6.60 34.13 11.60
C ALA A 247 5.29 33.33 11.38
N GLN A 248 4.31 33.87 10.67
CA GLN A 248 3.06 33.16 10.39
C GLN A 248 3.27 32.00 9.39
N LEU A 249 4.17 32.17 8.42
CA LEU A 249 4.59 31.12 7.50
C LEU A 249 5.29 29.98 8.23
N HIS A 250 6.12 30.30 9.24
CA HIS A 250 6.74 29.29 10.09
C HIS A 250 5.67 28.43 10.77
N GLU A 251 4.66 29.03 11.39
CA GLU A 251 3.55 28.30 12.03
C GLU A 251 2.78 27.43 11.03
N LEU A 252 2.48 27.97 9.83
CA LEU A 252 1.82 27.22 8.77
C LEU A 252 2.65 26.01 8.31
N PHE A 253 3.94 26.19 8.06
CA PHE A 253 4.81 25.11 7.62
C PHE A 253 5.09 24.10 8.73
N ALA A 254 5.16 24.53 9.99
CA ALA A 254 5.22 23.63 11.13
C ALA A 254 3.96 22.75 11.22
N ALA A 255 2.78 23.32 10.97
CA ALA A 255 1.54 22.57 10.90
C ALA A 255 1.52 21.56 9.73
N ILE A 256 2.04 21.91 8.56
CA ILE A 256 2.18 20.97 7.43
C ILE A 256 3.15 19.84 7.79
N LEU A 257 4.30 20.16 8.40
CA LEU A 257 5.30 19.18 8.81
C LEU A 257 4.85 18.31 9.99
N SER A 258 3.79 18.67 10.71
CA SER A 258 3.24 17.87 11.81
C SER A 258 2.84 16.45 11.36
N GLY A 259 2.40 16.29 10.11
CA GLY A 259 2.10 14.98 9.50
C GLY A 259 3.32 14.06 9.35
N HIS A 260 4.53 14.60 9.47
CA HIS A 260 5.80 13.90 9.33
C HIS A 260 6.56 13.73 10.67
N VAL A 261 5.95 14.11 11.79
CA VAL A 261 6.57 14.03 13.13
C VAL A 261 7.03 12.61 13.46
N ALA A 262 6.22 11.60 13.16
CA ALA A 262 6.57 10.20 13.41
C ALA A 262 7.82 9.77 12.61
N GLU A 263 7.95 10.23 11.36
CA GLU A 263 9.08 9.94 10.50
C GLU A 263 10.35 10.64 11.00
N MET A 264 10.28 11.94 11.30
CA MET A 264 11.38 12.71 11.89
C MET A 264 11.85 12.13 13.23
N ALA A 265 10.91 11.72 14.09
CA ALA A 265 11.20 11.11 15.38
C ALA A 265 12.01 9.82 15.24
N VAL A 266 11.56 8.92 14.36
CA VAL A 266 12.24 7.65 14.11
C VAL A 266 13.68 7.88 13.64
N ARG A 267 13.90 8.83 12.72
CA ARG A 267 15.25 9.11 12.21
C ARG A 267 16.19 9.69 13.26
N LEU A 268 15.68 10.59 14.10
CA LEU A 268 16.46 11.18 15.18
C LEU A 268 16.86 10.13 16.21
N GLU A 269 15.94 9.26 16.62
CA GLU A 269 16.24 8.18 17.56
C GLU A 269 17.24 7.17 16.98
N GLU A 270 17.13 6.83 15.70
CA GLU A 270 18.09 5.98 15.01
C GLU A 270 19.49 6.61 14.95
N ALA A 271 19.59 7.90 14.64
CA ALA A 271 20.86 8.60 14.60
C ALA A 271 21.51 8.72 15.99
N LYS A 272 20.71 8.99 17.03
CA LYS A 272 21.16 8.98 18.43
C LYS A 272 21.69 7.61 18.85
N ALA A 273 21.01 6.53 18.47
CA ALA A 273 21.44 5.17 18.76
C ALA A 273 22.79 4.83 18.11
N VAL A 274 23.00 5.27 16.86
CA VAL A 274 24.29 5.12 16.15
C VAL A 274 25.40 5.90 16.85
N LEU A 275 25.14 7.14 17.28
CA LEU A 275 26.13 7.98 17.98
C LEU A 275 26.45 7.48 19.40
N ALA A 276 25.49 6.85 20.08
CA ALA A 276 25.68 6.28 21.42
C ALA A 276 26.58 5.03 21.43
N GLY A 277 27.10 4.59 20.28
CA GLY A 277 27.99 3.43 20.20
C GLY A 277 27.30 2.11 20.48
N ALA A 278 25.97 2.04 20.34
CA ALA A 278 25.25 0.78 20.29
C ALA A 278 25.80 -0.02 19.11
N ARG A 279 26.60 -1.06 19.38
CA ARG A 279 27.26 -1.89 18.37
C ARG A 279 26.24 -2.28 17.30
N SER A 280 26.45 -1.79 16.08
CA SER A 280 25.79 -2.24 14.86
C SER A 280 26.38 -3.56 14.34
N ASP A 281 27.00 -4.35 15.21
CA ASP A 281 27.42 -5.72 14.93
C ASP A 281 26.23 -6.66 15.17
N GLY A 282 25.26 -6.62 14.26
CA GLY A 282 24.17 -7.62 14.21
C GLY A 282 22.76 -7.06 13.96
N ALA A 283 22.50 -5.78 14.18
CA ALA A 283 21.18 -5.18 13.98
C ALA A 283 21.09 -4.44 12.64
N GLY A 284 21.17 -5.21 11.55
CA GLY A 284 20.92 -4.75 10.19
C GLY A 284 19.44 -4.53 9.91
N GLY A 285 18.91 -3.45 10.45
CA GLY A 285 17.92 -2.59 9.81
C GLY A 285 16.46 -3.05 9.82
N LEU A 286 15.58 -2.26 10.45
CA LEU A 286 14.12 -2.50 10.48
C LEU A 286 13.24 -1.27 10.24
N SER A 287 13.81 -0.19 9.71
CA SER A 287 13.06 1.05 9.49
C SER A 287 12.28 1.01 8.17
N GLY A 288 11.03 0.57 8.30
CA GLY A 288 10.11 0.33 7.21
C GLY A 288 9.04 -0.66 7.66
N LEU A 289 9.39 -1.73 8.38
CA LEU A 289 8.47 -2.81 8.77
C LEU A 289 8.06 -2.78 10.27
N LEU A 290 8.95 -2.41 11.19
CA LEU A 290 8.72 -2.47 12.65
C LEU A 290 9.47 -1.35 13.39
N PRO A 291 8.93 -0.76 14.48
CA PRO A 291 9.66 0.19 15.32
C PRO A 291 10.86 -0.50 16.02
N ALA A 292 12.02 0.17 16.11
CA ALA A 292 13.20 -0.38 16.80
C ALA A 292 12.91 -0.77 18.27
N ALA A 293 12.01 -0.03 18.93
CA ALA A 293 11.55 -0.32 20.29
C ALA A 293 10.82 -1.67 20.42
N SER A 294 10.21 -2.19 19.34
CA SER A 294 9.51 -3.48 19.36
C SER A 294 10.45 -4.69 19.40
N LEU A 295 11.75 -4.45 19.19
CA LEU A 295 12.80 -5.48 19.17
C LEU A 295 13.71 -5.37 20.39
N ALA A 296 13.63 -4.26 21.13
CA ALA A 296 14.42 -4.02 22.31
C ALA A 296 14.08 -5.06 23.39
N GLY A 297 15.09 -5.81 23.84
CA GLY A 297 14.92 -6.85 24.86
C GLY A 297 14.47 -8.24 24.33
N LEU A 298 14.27 -8.39 23.02
CA LEU A 298 13.99 -9.70 22.40
C LEU A 298 15.29 -10.47 22.15
N THR A 299 15.21 -11.81 22.20
CA THR A 299 16.29 -12.66 21.70
C THR A 299 16.38 -12.59 20.17
N ALA A 300 17.52 -12.97 19.59
CA ALA A 300 17.71 -12.97 18.13
C ALA A 300 16.61 -13.78 17.39
N GLU A 301 16.21 -14.93 17.94
CA GLU A 301 15.13 -15.77 17.39
C GLU A 301 13.76 -15.08 17.46
N GLN A 302 13.46 -14.39 18.56
CA GLN A 302 12.21 -13.65 18.73
C GLN A 302 12.14 -12.44 17.80
N ALA A 303 13.26 -11.75 17.61
CA ALA A 303 13.38 -10.66 16.64
C ALA A 303 13.15 -11.18 15.20
N ASP A 304 13.85 -12.23 14.78
CA ASP A 304 13.71 -12.81 13.44
C ASP A 304 12.26 -13.28 13.16
N ALA A 305 11.60 -13.91 14.15
CA ALA A 305 10.20 -14.32 14.02
C ALA A 305 9.24 -13.13 13.84
N LEU A 306 9.47 -12.03 14.54
CA LEU A 306 8.67 -10.80 14.42
C LEU A 306 8.88 -10.12 13.05
N VAL A 307 10.12 -10.10 12.57
CA VAL A 307 10.48 -9.58 11.24
C VAL A 307 9.81 -10.38 10.14
N VAL A 308 9.89 -11.71 10.18
CA VAL A 308 9.27 -12.56 9.16
C VAL A 308 7.75 -12.42 9.17
N ARG A 309 7.13 -12.29 10.35
CA ARG A 309 5.69 -12.04 10.47
C ARG A 309 5.28 -10.72 9.79
N THR A 310 5.95 -9.62 10.08
CA THR A 310 5.60 -8.31 9.52
C THR A 310 5.93 -8.21 8.03
N LEU A 311 7.02 -8.84 7.59
CA LEU A 311 7.32 -9.01 6.18
C LEU A 311 6.20 -9.80 5.46
N ALA A 312 5.65 -10.83 6.10
CA ALA A 312 4.55 -11.63 5.54
C ALA A 312 3.24 -10.82 5.42
N GLU A 313 2.90 -10.00 6.41
CA GLU A 313 1.75 -9.11 6.36
C GLU A 313 1.84 -8.14 5.17
N ARG A 314 3.01 -7.52 4.96
CA ARG A 314 3.26 -6.66 3.78
C ARG A 314 3.30 -7.41 2.46
N ALA A 315 3.92 -8.59 2.45
CA ALA A 315 3.98 -9.44 1.27
C ALA A 315 2.59 -9.93 0.84
N TYR A 316 1.68 -10.13 1.78
CA TYR A 316 0.28 -10.45 1.49
C TYR A 316 -0.43 -9.28 0.79
N GLU A 317 -0.20 -8.04 1.21
CA GLU A 317 -0.82 -6.86 0.61
C GLU A 317 -0.26 -6.52 -0.79
N GLY A 318 1.05 -6.65 -0.98
CA GLY A 318 1.73 -6.12 -2.17
C GLY A 318 2.63 -7.09 -2.94
N GLY A 319 2.67 -8.36 -2.55
CA GLY A 319 3.35 -9.44 -3.27
C GLY A 319 4.84 -9.64 -2.92
N GLY A 320 5.41 -10.72 -3.46
CA GLY A 320 6.78 -11.18 -3.18
C GLY A 320 7.87 -10.25 -3.70
N ALA A 321 7.60 -9.49 -4.77
CA ALA A 321 8.52 -8.48 -5.28
C ALA A 321 8.70 -7.31 -4.30
N LEU A 322 7.62 -6.86 -3.65
CA LEU A 322 7.68 -5.84 -2.62
C LEU A 322 8.35 -6.38 -1.36
N ALA A 323 8.07 -7.62 -0.97
CA ALA A 323 8.77 -8.28 0.14
C ALA A 323 10.29 -8.33 -0.07
N ALA A 324 10.74 -8.72 -1.27
CA ALA A 324 12.16 -8.74 -1.60
C ALA A 324 12.79 -7.33 -1.63
N ALA A 325 12.02 -6.31 -2.01
CA ALA A 325 12.50 -4.93 -2.04
C ALA A 325 12.78 -4.38 -0.63
N GLN A 326 12.16 -4.96 0.41
CA GLN A 326 12.38 -4.62 1.81
C GLN A 326 13.65 -5.27 2.39
N LEU A 327 14.30 -6.23 1.73
CA LEU A 327 15.50 -6.89 2.25
C LEU A 327 16.78 -6.10 1.92
N THR A 328 17.75 -6.06 2.85
CA THR A 328 19.08 -5.41 2.64
C THR A 328 20.09 -6.35 2.02
N ARG A 329 20.03 -7.64 2.37
CA ARG A 329 20.97 -8.64 1.87
C ARG A 329 20.56 -9.10 0.47
N ALA A 330 21.48 -8.97 -0.49
CA ALA A 330 21.23 -9.29 -1.89
C ALA A 330 20.90 -10.78 -2.10
N ASP A 331 21.54 -11.68 -1.35
CA ASP A 331 21.28 -13.11 -1.38
C ASP A 331 19.88 -13.45 -0.84
N GLN A 332 19.46 -12.82 0.27
CA GLN A 332 18.11 -12.99 0.84
C GLN A 332 17.03 -12.43 -0.09
N ALA A 333 17.25 -11.23 -0.65
CA ALA A 333 16.36 -10.63 -1.64
C ALA A 333 16.19 -11.50 -2.88
N GLN A 334 17.28 -12.11 -3.37
CA GLN A 334 17.22 -13.00 -4.54
C GLN A 334 16.47 -14.30 -4.25
N ARG A 335 16.65 -14.88 -3.06
CA ARG A 335 15.86 -16.06 -2.62
C ARG A 335 14.36 -15.74 -2.55
N VAL A 336 13.98 -14.59 -1.97
CA VAL A 336 12.58 -14.17 -1.92
C VAL A 336 12.01 -13.89 -3.31
N ARG A 337 12.78 -13.29 -4.23
CA ARG A 337 12.35 -13.13 -5.64
C ARG A 337 12.13 -14.46 -6.34
N ALA A 338 12.95 -15.47 -6.07
CA ALA A 338 12.77 -16.80 -6.64
C ALA A 338 11.46 -17.48 -6.16
N VAL A 339 11.03 -17.15 -4.94
CA VAL A 339 9.82 -17.70 -4.31
C VAL A 339 8.60 -16.76 -4.46
N ALA A 340 8.78 -15.58 -5.08
CA ALA A 340 7.72 -14.61 -5.30
C ALA A 340 6.46 -15.19 -5.97
N PRO A 341 6.52 -16.11 -6.97
CA PRO A 341 5.33 -16.73 -7.53
C PRO A 341 4.49 -17.51 -6.52
N LEU A 342 5.12 -18.13 -5.51
CA LEU A 342 4.42 -18.84 -4.44
C LEU A 342 3.80 -17.85 -3.44
N VAL A 343 4.50 -16.77 -3.12
CA VAL A 343 3.96 -15.69 -2.26
C VAL A 343 2.76 -15.02 -2.95
N ASP A 344 2.89 -14.68 -4.23
CA ASP A 344 1.86 -14.00 -5.03
C ASP A 344 0.63 -14.89 -5.29
N ALA A 345 0.77 -16.21 -5.18
CA ALA A 345 -0.35 -17.15 -5.24
C ALA A 345 -1.24 -17.08 -3.99
N PHE A 346 -0.72 -16.61 -2.85
CA PHE A 346 -1.50 -16.49 -1.60
C PHE A 346 -1.70 -15.04 -1.13
N ALA A 347 -1.22 -14.06 -1.91
CA ALA A 347 -1.43 -12.64 -1.66
C ALA A 347 -2.88 -12.19 -1.92
N ALA A 348 -3.24 -11.00 -1.42
CA ALA A 348 -4.57 -10.41 -1.56
C ALA A 348 -5.09 -10.33 -3.02
N PRO A 349 -4.26 -10.00 -4.04
CA PRO A 349 -4.70 -10.02 -5.44
C PRO A 349 -5.02 -11.42 -5.97
N ALA A 350 -4.45 -12.47 -5.40
CA ALA A 350 -4.76 -13.85 -5.75
C ALA A 350 -6.14 -14.27 -5.23
N HIS A 351 -6.50 -13.81 -4.03
CA HIS A 351 -7.81 -14.07 -3.42
C HIS A 351 -8.98 -13.67 -4.31
N GLY A 352 -8.97 -12.43 -4.83
CA GLY A 352 -10.01 -11.95 -5.73
C GLY A 352 -10.11 -12.78 -7.01
N ARG A 353 -8.96 -13.21 -7.58
CA ARG A 353 -8.91 -14.07 -8.77
C ARG A 353 -9.50 -15.45 -8.51
N TYR A 354 -9.13 -16.10 -7.39
CA TYR A 354 -9.67 -17.42 -7.05
C TYR A 354 -11.16 -17.39 -6.76
N LEU A 355 -11.65 -16.34 -6.08
CA LEU A 355 -13.09 -16.17 -5.88
C LEU A 355 -13.83 -16.03 -7.22
N GLY A 356 -13.36 -15.16 -8.11
CA GLY A 356 -13.95 -14.99 -9.44
C GLY A 356 -14.01 -16.29 -10.24
N LEU A 357 -12.90 -17.04 -10.27
CA LEU A 357 -12.82 -18.33 -10.95
C LEU A 357 -13.70 -19.40 -10.29
N THR A 358 -13.82 -19.37 -8.96
CA THR A 358 -14.71 -20.29 -8.22
C THR A 358 -16.18 -20.04 -8.58
N TYR A 359 -16.61 -18.78 -8.64
CA TYR A 359 -17.96 -18.44 -9.07
C TYR A 359 -18.23 -18.88 -10.51
N LEU A 360 -17.28 -18.66 -11.41
CA LEU A 360 -17.38 -19.12 -12.81
C LEU A 360 -17.50 -20.65 -12.88
N ALA A 361 -16.64 -21.38 -12.17
CA ALA A 361 -16.69 -22.84 -12.10
C ALA A 361 -18.02 -23.33 -11.50
N GLY A 362 -18.55 -22.63 -10.49
CA GLY A 362 -19.86 -22.91 -9.89
C GLY A 362 -21.02 -22.74 -10.89
N ILE A 363 -21.03 -21.64 -11.67
CA ILE A 363 -22.04 -21.40 -12.72
C ILE A 363 -21.98 -22.51 -13.77
N VAL A 364 -20.78 -22.84 -14.26
CA VAL A 364 -20.57 -23.92 -15.23
C VAL A 364 -21.04 -25.26 -14.67
N ALA A 365 -20.72 -25.57 -13.41
CA ALA A 365 -21.16 -26.79 -12.75
C ALA A 365 -22.69 -26.87 -12.62
N VAL A 366 -23.38 -25.76 -12.31
CA VAL A 366 -24.85 -25.72 -12.25
C VAL A 366 -25.47 -25.99 -13.63
N LEU A 367 -24.94 -25.36 -14.69
CA LEU A 367 -25.42 -25.58 -16.06
C LEU A 367 -25.22 -27.04 -16.50
N LEU A 368 -24.04 -27.62 -16.22
CA LEU A 368 -23.74 -29.01 -16.52
C LEU A 368 -24.60 -29.98 -15.69
N ALA A 369 -24.85 -29.67 -14.42
CA ALA A 369 -25.76 -30.45 -13.58
C ALA A 369 -27.20 -30.42 -14.14
N ALA A 370 -27.69 -29.26 -14.60
CA ALA A 370 -28.99 -29.14 -15.25
C ALA A 370 -29.09 -29.99 -16.53
N LEU A 371 -28.03 -30.01 -17.35
CA LEU A 371 -27.93 -30.88 -18.53
C LEU A 371 -27.97 -32.35 -18.15
N VAL A 372 -27.14 -32.78 -17.18
CA VAL A 372 -27.11 -34.17 -16.71
C VAL A 372 -28.48 -34.59 -16.18
N VAL A 373 -29.14 -33.76 -15.37
CA VAL A 373 -30.48 -34.04 -14.81
C VAL A 373 -31.55 -34.07 -15.92
N GLY A 374 -31.52 -33.10 -16.84
CA GLY A 374 -32.48 -32.97 -17.93
C GLY A 374 -32.45 -34.16 -18.90
N PHE A 375 -31.25 -34.65 -19.23
CA PHE A 375 -31.08 -35.80 -20.12
C PHE A 375 -31.14 -37.16 -19.41
N SER A 376 -31.08 -37.20 -18.07
CA SER A 376 -31.24 -38.42 -17.27
C SER A 376 -32.72 -38.79 -17.05
N ARG A 377 -33.00 -40.10 -16.93
CA ARG A 377 -34.36 -40.63 -16.68
C ARG A 377 -34.48 -41.29 -15.31
N GLY A 378 -35.65 -41.15 -14.69
CA GLY A 378 -35.97 -41.81 -13.43
C GLY A 378 -34.97 -41.48 -12.31
N LEU A 379 -34.47 -42.50 -11.62
CA LEU A 379 -33.50 -42.33 -10.52
C LEU A 379 -32.10 -41.95 -10.99
N MET A 380 -31.79 -42.10 -12.29
CA MET A 380 -30.49 -41.68 -12.84
C MET A 380 -30.31 -40.16 -12.78
N ARG A 381 -31.38 -39.39 -12.60
CA ARG A 381 -31.33 -37.94 -12.32
C ARG A 381 -30.61 -37.60 -11.01
N LEU A 382 -30.50 -38.55 -10.09
CA LEU A 382 -29.78 -38.42 -8.83
C LEU A 382 -28.45 -39.16 -8.87
N VAL A 383 -28.43 -40.36 -9.46
CA VAL A 383 -27.23 -41.20 -9.53
C VAL A 383 -26.14 -40.59 -10.40
N ASN A 384 -26.46 -40.11 -11.61
CA ASN A 384 -25.46 -39.55 -12.54
C ASN A 384 -24.74 -38.31 -11.98
N PRO A 385 -25.44 -37.27 -11.48
CA PRO A 385 -24.74 -36.14 -10.86
C PRO A 385 -24.04 -36.54 -9.55
N GLY A 386 -24.62 -37.46 -8.77
CA GLY A 386 -23.97 -37.99 -7.56
C GLY A 386 -22.64 -38.67 -7.84
N LEU A 387 -22.57 -39.52 -8.87
CA LEU A 387 -21.34 -40.18 -9.30
C LEU A 387 -20.32 -39.17 -9.87
N ALA A 388 -20.77 -38.18 -10.63
CA ALA A 388 -19.88 -37.12 -11.13
C ALA A 388 -19.24 -36.33 -9.99
N VAL A 389 -20.02 -35.97 -8.96
CA VAL A 389 -19.54 -35.31 -7.74
C VAL A 389 -18.53 -36.19 -6.98
N LEU A 390 -18.84 -37.48 -6.82
CA LEU A 390 -17.93 -38.43 -6.15
C LEU A 390 -16.61 -38.57 -6.90
N LEU A 391 -16.65 -38.70 -8.22
CA LEU A 391 -15.45 -38.78 -9.07
C LEU A 391 -14.60 -37.51 -9.00
N ALA A 392 -15.25 -36.33 -8.92
CA ALA A 392 -14.54 -35.06 -8.78
C ALA A 392 -13.78 -34.96 -7.45
N ALA A 393 -14.38 -35.42 -6.36
CA ALA A 393 -13.90 -35.17 -5.01
C ALA A 393 -12.98 -36.29 -4.46
N ALA A 394 -13.18 -37.55 -4.88
CA ALA A 394 -12.47 -38.70 -4.34
C ALA A 394 -10.94 -38.64 -4.50
N PRO A 395 -10.37 -38.29 -5.66
CA PRO A 395 -8.92 -38.27 -5.84
C PRO A 395 -8.25 -37.23 -4.92
N GLY A 396 -8.83 -36.03 -4.81
CA GLY A 396 -8.31 -34.96 -3.97
C GLY A 396 -8.40 -35.32 -2.47
N ALA A 397 -9.54 -35.85 -2.02
CA ALA A 397 -9.70 -36.29 -0.63
C ALA A 397 -8.69 -37.38 -0.25
N TYR A 398 -8.47 -38.37 -1.13
CA TYR A 398 -7.50 -39.43 -0.90
C TYR A 398 -6.07 -38.89 -0.79
N LEU A 399 -5.66 -38.05 -1.75
CA LEU A 399 -4.30 -37.47 -1.75
C LEU A 399 -4.06 -36.59 -0.52
N LEU A 400 -5.03 -35.77 -0.13
CA LEU A 400 -4.93 -34.87 1.01
C LEU A 400 -4.93 -35.61 2.35
N ASP A 401 -5.70 -36.69 2.49
CA ASP A 401 -5.65 -37.53 3.69
C ASP A 401 -4.31 -38.27 3.80
N ARG A 402 -3.76 -38.77 2.69
CA ARG A 402 -2.40 -39.34 2.66
C ARG A 402 -1.34 -38.31 3.04
N LEU A 403 -1.45 -37.09 2.51
CA LEU A 403 -0.55 -35.99 2.84
C LEU A 403 -0.65 -35.64 4.33
N ARG A 404 -1.87 -35.55 4.89
CA ARG A 404 -2.11 -35.27 6.31
C ARG A 404 -1.42 -36.29 7.22
N LEU A 405 -1.49 -37.57 6.87
CA LEU A 405 -0.85 -38.65 7.63
C LEU A 405 0.69 -38.61 7.55
N TRP A 406 1.24 -37.90 6.58
CA TRP A 406 2.68 -37.78 6.36
C TRP A 406 3.28 -36.51 7.02
N VAL A 407 2.45 -35.58 7.47
CA VAL A 407 2.91 -34.36 8.17
C VAL A 407 3.49 -34.75 9.52
N ASN A 408 4.76 -34.43 9.73
CA ASN A 408 5.43 -34.52 11.03
C ASN A 408 5.81 -33.10 11.49
N PRO A 409 5.18 -32.57 12.55
CA PRO A 409 5.46 -31.21 13.02
C PRO A 409 6.90 -31.03 13.54
N ASP A 410 7.53 -32.12 13.97
CA ASP A 410 8.89 -32.13 14.52
C ASP A 410 9.97 -32.45 13.46
N ALA A 411 9.63 -32.36 12.18
CA ALA A 411 10.57 -32.62 11.09
C ALA A 411 11.72 -31.60 11.12
N ALA A 412 12.96 -32.10 11.18
CA ALA A 412 14.18 -31.30 11.13
C ALA A 412 14.70 -31.15 9.69
N LEU A 413 15.56 -30.14 9.46
CA LEU A 413 16.25 -29.99 8.18
C LEU A 413 17.16 -31.21 7.97
N PRO A 414 17.10 -31.91 6.82
CA PRO A 414 17.93 -33.07 6.56
C PRO A 414 19.42 -32.70 6.49
N VAL A 415 20.31 -33.62 6.90
CA VAL A 415 21.77 -33.38 6.95
C VAL A 415 22.38 -33.29 5.55
N GLY A 416 21.67 -33.79 4.54
CA GLY A 416 21.96 -33.61 3.12
C GLY A 416 22.10 -34.91 2.35
N ALA A 417 21.98 -34.83 1.03
CA ALA A 417 21.99 -35.99 0.12
C ALA A 417 23.30 -36.80 0.18
N ALA A 418 24.41 -36.19 0.61
CA ALA A 418 25.69 -36.86 0.78
C ALA A 418 25.73 -37.80 2.01
N ALA A 419 24.93 -37.53 3.04
CA ALA A 419 24.89 -38.32 4.27
C ALA A 419 23.74 -39.34 4.29
N GLU A 420 22.58 -38.96 3.75
CA GLU A 420 21.33 -39.76 3.86
C GLU A 420 20.92 -40.40 2.53
N GLY A 421 21.57 -40.03 1.42
CA GLY A 421 21.17 -40.40 0.07
C GLY A 421 20.09 -39.48 -0.51
N VAL A 422 20.09 -39.32 -1.83
CA VAL A 422 19.19 -38.38 -2.54
C VAL A 422 17.70 -38.59 -2.20
N PRO A 423 17.14 -39.81 -2.19
CA PRO A 423 15.71 -40.01 -1.91
C PRO A 423 15.33 -39.66 -0.48
N ALA A 424 16.18 -40.00 0.50
CA ALA A 424 15.92 -39.70 1.91
C ALA A 424 16.04 -38.21 2.20
N ALA A 425 17.05 -37.54 1.62
CA ALA A 425 17.21 -36.09 1.74
C ALA A 425 16.03 -35.33 1.10
N LEU A 426 15.52 -35.79 -0.05
CA LEU A 426 14.33 -35.20 -0.67
C LEU A 426 13.06 -35.44 0.17
N GLY A 427 12.89 -36.65 0.71
CA GLY A 427 11.78 -36.97 1.59
C GLY A 427 11.80 -36.15 2.89
N GLY A 428 12.98 -36.03 3.51
CA GLY A 428 13.21 -35.22 4.71
C GLY A 428 12.99 -33.73 4.45
N LEU A 429 13.44 -33.22 3.30
CA LEU A 429 13.22 -31.82 2.90
C LEU A 429 11.73 -31.55 2.67
N ALA A 430 11.01 -32.45 2.00
CA ALA A 430 9.57 -32.31 1.81
C ALA A 430 8.80 -32.34 3.15
N ALA A 431 9.17 -33.23 4.07
CA ALA A 431 8.59 -33.28 5.41
C ALA A 431 8.89 -31.99 6.20
N TYR A 432 10.12 -31.47 6.13
CA TYR A 432 10.51 -30.19 6.73
C TYR A 432 9.69 -29.02 6.18
N LEU A 433 9.52 -28.94 4.86
CA LEU A 433 8.71 -27.89 4.22
C LEU A 433 7.24 -27.96 4.67
N LEU A 434 6.66 -29.15 4.71
CA LEU A 434 5.28 -29.36 5.15
C LEU A 434 5.07 -28.98 6.62
N ALA A 435 6.05 -29.23 7.49
CA ALA A 435 5.99 -28.88 8.91
C ALA A 435 5.97 -27.36 9.16
N ARG A 436 6.46 -26.55 8.22
CA ARG A 436 6.50 -25.08 8.31
C ARG A 436 5.28 -24.39 7.72
N LEU A 437 4.40 -25.13 7.05
CA LEU A 437 3.13 -24.61 6.58
C LEU A 437 2.07 -24.70 7.69
N PRO A 438 1.10 -23.77 7.76
CA PRO A 438 -0.01 -23.88 8.70
C PRO A 438 -0.80 -25.16 8.42
N ALA A 439 -1.31 -25.80 9.48
CA ALA A 439 -2.11 -27.04 9.35
C ALA A 439 -3.31 -26.89 8.41
N ASP A 440 -3.86 -25.67 8.34
CA ASP A 440 -4.96 -25.31 7.45
C ASP A 440 -4.63 -25.52 5.97
N ALA A 441 -3.35 -25.47 5.56
CA ALA A 441 -2.90 -25.72 4.19
C ALA A 441 -3.35 -27.10 3.67
N VAL A 442 -3.47 -28.10 4.55
CA VAL A 442 -3.95 -29.44 4.22
C VAL A 442 -5.39 -29.65 4.67
N LEU A 443 -5.76 -29.14 5.85
CA LEU A 443 -7.08 -29.38 6.44
C LEU A 443 -8.21 -28.68 5.68
N VAL A 444 -8.01 -27.46 5.19
CA VAL A 444 -9.05 -26.71 4.45
C VAL A 444 -9.40 -27.39 3.12
N PRO A 445 -8.43 -27.72 2.24
CA PRO A 445 -8.73 -28.50 1.04
C PRO A 445 -9.36 -29.84 1.36
N LEU A 446 -8.87 -30.56 2.38
CA LEU A 446 -9.40 -31.87 2.75
C LEU A 446 -10.87 -31.78 3.15
N ARG A 447 -11.21 -30.82 4.02
CA ARG A 447 -12.59 -30.56 4.44
C ARG A 447 -13.51 -30.28 3.25
N ASN A 448 -13.07 -29.46 2.30
CA ASN A 448 -13.86 -29.11 1.13
C ASN A 448 -14.12 -30.34 0.23
N HIS A 449 -13.10 -31.17 -0.01
CA HIS A 449 -13.27 -32.40 -0.78
C HIS A 449 -14.14 -33.43 -0.06
N VAL A 450 -14.00 -33.58 1.27
CA VAL A 450 -14.84 -34.48 2.08
C VAL A 450 -16.30 -34.00 2.08
N ALA A 451 -16.54 -32.70 2.21
CA ALA A 451 -17.90 -32.14 2.13
C ALA A 451 -18.54 -32.43 0.75
N LEU A 452 -17.78 -32.26 -0.33
CA LEU A 452 -18.24 -32.56 -1.68
C LEU A 452 -18.49 -34.07 -1.87
N LEU A 453 -17.64 -34.94 -1.33
CA LEU A 453 -17.85 -36.40 -1.30
C LEU A 453 -19.14 -36.77 -0.58
N LEU A 454 -19.38 -36.22 0.61
CA LEU A 454 -20.59 -36.47 1.39
C LEU A 454 -21.84 -36.01 0.64
N PHE A 455 -21.76 -34.86 -0.05
CA PHE A 455 -22.84 -34.39 -0.91
C PHE A 455 -23.13 -35.37 -2.05
N GLY A 456 -22.11 -35.82 -2.79
CA GLY A 456 -22.27 -36.81 -3.85
C GLY A 456 -22.84 -38.14 -3.36
N ALA A 457 -22.34 -38.63 -2.22
CA ALA A 457 -22.84 -39.85 -1.57
C ALA A 457 -24.31 -39.71 -1.17
N SER A 458 -24.72 -38.56 -0.63
CA SER A 458 -26.10 -38.32 -0.23
C SER A 458 -27.08 -38.40 -1.41
N LEU A 459 -26.69 -37.94 -2.60
CA LEU A 459 -27.50 -38.05 -3.81
C LEU A 459 -27.72 -39.50 -4.23
N VAL A 460 -26.67 -40.32 -4.15
CA VAL A 460 -26.74 -41.76 -4.48
C VAL A 460 -27.57 -42.51 -3.45
N VAL A 461 -27.40 -42.22 -2.15
CA VAL A 461 -28.22 -42.81 -1.08
C VAL A 461 -29.69 -42.44 -1.23
N LEU A 462 -30.00 -41.18 -1.55
CA LEU A 462 -31.36 -40.73 -1.79
C LEU A 462 -31.99 -41.45 -2.99
N ALA A 463 -31.22 -41.69 -4.05
CA ALA A 463 -31.67 -42.49 -5.19
C ALA A 463 -31.97 -43.95 -4.78
N LEU A 464 -31.12 -44.55 -3.94
CA LEU A 464 -31.30 -45.91 -3.42
C LEU A 464 -32.54 -46.02 -2.51
N VAL A 465 -32.74 -45.06 -1.62
CA VAL A 465 -33.94 -44.99 -0.76
C VAL A 465 -35.19 -44.85 -1.62
N ALA A 466 -35.19 -43.96 -2.61
CA ALA A 466 -36.32 -43.79 -3.53
C ALA A 466 -36.57 -45.05 -4.38
N TRP A 467 -35.52 -45.81 -4.72
CA TRP A 467 -35.64 -47.11 -5.36
C TRP A 467 -36.32 -48.15 -4.46
N LEU A 468 -35.87 -48.29 -3.21
CA LEU A 468 -36.44 -49.19 -2.22
C LEU A 468 -37.92 -48.87 -1.94
N LEU A 469 -38.24 -47.58 -1.75
CA LEU A 469 -39.62 -47.11 -1.55
C LEU A 469 -40.53 -47.40 -2.75
N ARG A 470 -40.00 -47.36 -3.97
CA ARG A 470 -40.73 -47.80 -5.18
C ARG A 470 -41.00 -49.30 -5.19
N GLY A 471 -40.05 -50.11 -4.69
CA GLY A 471 -40.19 -51.56 -4.57
C GLY A 471 -41.23 -51.99 -3.53
N LEU A 472 -41.43 -51.18 -2.48
CA LEU A 472 -42.43 -51.40 -1.43
C LEU A 472 -43.85 -50.96 -1.83
N ARG A 473 -44.05 -50.26 -2.95
CA ARG A 473 -45.40 -49.96 -3.43
C ARG A 473 -46.09 -51.27 -3.83
N PRO A 474 -47.23 -51.62 -3.23
CA PRO A 474 -47.95 -52.83 -3.61
C PRO A 474 -48.28 -52.73 -5.09
N ARG A 475 -47.86 -53.72 -5.88
CA ARG A 475 -48.38 -53.92 -7.23
C ARG A 475 -49.89 -54.05 -7.07
N ARG A 476 -50.64 -52.99 -7.43
CA ARG A 476 -52.06 -53.14 -7.72
C ARG A 476 -52.14 -54.13 -8.88
N ARG A 477 -52.31 -55.41 -8.56
CA ARG A 477 -52.83 -56.42 -9.47
C ARG A 477 -54.25 -55.94 -9.77
N GLY A 478 -54.39 -55.12 -10.80
CA GLY A 478 -55.66 -54.98 -11.49
C GLY A 478 -55.95 -56.34 -12.12
N PHE A 479 -56.87 -57.08 -11.52
CA PHE A 479 -57.67 -58.02 -12.28
C PHE A 479 -58.49 -57.17 -13.27
N ARG A 480 -58.11 -57.21 -14.54
CA ARG A 480 -58.97 -57.25 -15.73
C ARG A 480 -58.11 -57.39 -16.97
#